data_AF-A0A4V0XUD5-F1
#
_entry.id   AF-A0A4V0XUD5-F1
#
_cell.length_a   1.000
_cell.length_b   1.000
_cell.length_c   1.000
_cell.angle_alpha   90.00
_cell.angle_beta   90.00
_cell.angle_gamma   90.00
#
_symmetry.space_group_name_H-M   'P 1'
#
loop_
_entity.id
_entity.type
_entity.pdbx_description
1 polymer ?
#
loop_
_entity_poly.entity_id
_entity_poly.type
_entity_poly.pdbx_seq_one_letter_code
_entity_poly.pdbx_strand_id
1 'polypeptide(L)'
;MRFLLTFLMIVGGALALYLNKQQEEESQKRKSVINPPSPGGETPVVQENTKQSSVLVLVISASQSEFLESLKGKNHIDVSQGEQLYQITTYLWLGSETELSQKIHDISQYSVAKGAESEYNIYLVDIKLKQDDERFKPNVNQIDRYDAFRKLNDLAVEVKVSERLQIKAYEKLGVYNR
;
A
#
# COMPACT_ATOMS: atom_id res chain seq x y z
N MET A 1 44.66 -7.18 -33.06
CA MET A 1 44.67 -8.12 -31.92
C MET A 1 44.48 -7.30 -30.65
N ARG A 2 43.65 -7.59 -29.65
CA ARG A 2 42.73 -8.70 -29.34
C ARG A 2 42.01 -8.28 -28.04
N PHE A 3 41.31 -7.15 -27.98
CA PHE A 3 40.73 -6.66 -26.71
C PHE A 3 39.37 -5.97 -26.84
N LEU A 4 38.51 -6.41 -27.77
CA LEU A 4 37.16 -5.82 -27.92
C LEU A 4 36.02 -6.85 -28.02
N LEU A 5 36.22 -8.06 -27.50
CA LEU A 5 35.27 -9.17 -27.70
C LEU A 5 34.86 -9.94 -26.44
N THR A 6 35.24 -9.49 -25.22
CA THR A 6 34.92 -10.22 -23.98
C THR A 6 33.84 -9.60 -23.10
N PHE A 7 33.35 -8.38 -23.38
CA PHE A 7 32.34 -7.73 -22.53
C PHE A 7 30.87 -8.06 -22.89
N LEU A 8 30.62 -8.70 -24.03
CA LEU A 8 29.26 -8.99 -24.51
C LEU A 8 28.66 -10.31 -23.99
N MET A 9 29.41 -11.10 -23.21
CA MET A 9 28.94 -12.40 -22.70
C MET A 9 28.36 -12.34 -21.28
N ILE A 10 28.63 -11.29 -20.49
CA ILE A 10 28.16 -11.24 -19.08
C ILE A 10 26.72 -10.71 -18.97
N VAL A 11 26.28 -9.85 -19.89
CA VAL A 11 24.92 -9.27 -19.86
C VAL A 11 23.87 -10.26 -20.40
N GLY A 12 24.24 -11.14 -21.34
CA GLY A 12 23.32 -12.14 -21.91
C GLY A 12 22.95 -13.27 -20.95
N GLY A 13 23.87 -13.70 -20.08
CA GLY A 13 23.64 -14.83 -19.15
C GLY A 13 22.65 -14.51 -18.03
N ALA A 14 22.67 -13.28 -17.51
CA ALA A 14 21.77 -12.87 -16.43
C ALA A 14 20.30 -12.78 -16.89
N LEU A 15 20.06 -12.35 -18.13
CA LEU A 15 18.70 -12.24 -18.69
C LEU A 15 18.10 -13.63 -18.99
N ALA A 16 18.93 -14.58 -19.45
CA ALA A 16 18.50 -15.96 -19.67
C ALA A 16 18.14 -16.70 -18.36
N LEU A 17 18.89 -16.47 -17.28
CA LEU A 17 18.54 -17.02 -15.96
C LEU A 17 17.27 -16.40 -15.37
N TYR A 18 17.01 -15.12 -15.63
CA TYR A 18 15.79 -14.45 -15.15
C TYR A 18 14.53 -14.98 -15.85
N LEU A 19 14.61 -15.25 -17.16
CA LEU A 19 13.47 -15.80 -17.92
C LEU A 19 13.19 -17.28 -17.58
N ASN A 20 14.22 -18.10 -17.32
CA ASN A 20 14.02 -19.50 -16.97
C ASN A 20 13.33 -19.67 -15.59
N LYS A 21 13.55 -18.73 -14.66
CA LYS A 21 12.91 -18.75 -13.34
C LYS A 21 11.40 -18.48 -13.39
N GLN A 22 10.91 -17.70 -14.36
CA GLN A 22 9.46 -17.48 -14.52
C GLN A 22 8.73 -18.71 -15.08
N GLN A 23 9.39 -19.56 -15.87
CA GLN A 23 8.76 -20.74 -16.47
C GLN A 23 8.55 -21.92 -15.50
N GLU A 24 9.37 -22.02 -14.44
CA GLU A 24 9.21 -23.05 -13.41
C GLU A 24 8.03 -22.78 -12.46
N GLU A 25 7.68 -21.51 -12.20
CA GLU A 25 6.58 -21.15 -11.30
C GLU A 25 5.19 -21.38 -11.92
N GLU A 26 5.04 -21.32 -13.25
CA GLU A 26 3.75 -21.60 -13.92
C GLU A 26 3.45 -23.10 -14.10
N SER A 27 4.45 -23.98 -14.01
CA SER A 27 4.28 -25.41 -14.31
C SER A 27 3.77 -26.26 -13.12
N GLN A 28 3.68 -25.69 -11.90
CA GLN A 28 3.17 -26.42 -10.73
C GLN A 28 1.69 -26.19 -10.41
N LYS A 29 0.98 -25.30 -11.14
CA LYS A 29 -0.44 -24.97 -10.85
C LYS A 29 -1.47 -25.83 -11.60
N ARG A 30 -1.07 -26.91 -12.29
CA ARG A 30 -2.00 -27.84 -12.95
C ARG A 30 -1.71 -29.30 -12.58
N LYS A 31 -2.13 -29.72 -11.38
CA LYS A 31 -2.45 -31.13 -11.08
C LYS A 31 -3.23 -31.25 -9.77
N SER A 32 -4.55 -31.40 -9.88
CA SER A 32 -5.41 -32.17 -8.97
C SER A 32 -6.79 -32.26 -9.64
N VAL A 33 -7.00 -33.26 -10.51
CA VAL A 33 -7.55 -34.60 -10.25
C VAL A 33 -8.93 -34.56 -9.58
N ILE A 34 -9.88 -35.03 -10.39
CA ILE A 34 -11.33 -35.15 -10.20
C ILE A 34 -11.65 -36.43 -9.41
N ASN A 35 -12.66 -36.38 -8.53
CA ASN A 35 -13.72 -37.41 -8.29
C ASN A 35 -14.44 -37.18 -6.93
N PRO A 36 -15.62 -37.78 -6.66
CA PRO A 36 -16.94 -37.63 -7.27
C PRO A 36 -18.00 -37.15 -6.21
N PRO A 37 -19.29 -36.89 -6.57
CA PRO A 37 -20.25 -36.31 -5.63
C PRO A 37 -20.88 -37.36 -4.71
N SER A 38 -21.03 -37.02 -3.42
CA SER A 38 -21.89 -37.76 -2.49
C SER A 38 -22.95 -36.80 -1.92
N PRO A 39 -24.24 -37.20 -1.90
CA PRO A 39 -25.34 -36.34 -1.51
C PRO A 39 -25.63 -36.46 -0.01
N GLY A 40 -25.84 -35.34 0.67
CA GLY A 40 -26.45 -35.37 2.00
C GLY A 40 -26.34 -34.06 2.77
N GLY A 41 -27.50 -33.49 3.08
CA GLY A 41 -27.73 -32.85 4.37
C GLY A 41 -27.51 -31.33 4.41
N GLU A 42 -28.62 -30.63 4.38
CA GLU A 42 -28.80 -29.19 4.59
C GLU A 42 -28.08 -28.63 5.82
N THR A 43 -27.46 -27.47 5.66
CA THR A 43 -27.64 -26.30 6.54
C THR A 43 -27.07 -25.07 5.81
N PRO A 44 -27.82 -23.96 5.65
CA PRO A 44 -27.24 -22.74 5.15
C PRO A 44 -26.37 -22.16 6.27
N VAL A 45 -25.06 -22.43 6.21
CA VAL A 45 -24.09 -21.63 6.94
C VAL A 45 -24.21 -20.23 6.35
N VAL A 46 -24.92 -19.36 7.07
CA VAL A 46 -24.92 -17.93 6.85
C VAL A 46 -23.46 -17.49 6.98
N GLN A 47 -22.78 -17.39 5.84
CA GLN A 47 -21.51 -16.70 5.73
C GLN A 47 -21.81 -15.24 6.03
N GLU A 48 -21.64 -14.87 7.30
CA GLU A 48 -21.52 -13.50 7.71
C GLU A 48 -20.30 -12.94 6.97
N ASN A 49 -20.58 -12.28 5.84
CA ASN A 49 -19.61 -11.57 5.01
C ASN A 49 -19.03 -10.46 5.88
N THR A 50 -18.02 -10.79 6.69
CA THR A 50 -17.22 -9.83 7.44
C THR A 50 -16.51 -8.99 6.41
N LYS A 51 -17.12 -7.87 6.08
CA LYS A 51 -16.62 -6.87 5.13
C LYS A 51 -15.25 -6.40 5.63
N GLN A 52 -14.18 -7.03 5.15
CA GLN A 52 -12.82 -6.63 5.46
C GLN A 52 -12.66 -5.18 5.01
N SER A 53 -12.50 -4.27 5.96
CA SER A 53 -12.26 -2.86 5.66
C SER A 53 -10.80 -2.70 5.28
N SER A 54 -10.55 -2.27 4.04
CA SER A 54 -9.22 -1.86 3.62
C SER A 54 -8.83 -0.53 4.24
N VAL A 55 -7.52 -0.36 4.42
CA VAL A 55 -6.88 0.85 4.91
C VAL A 55 -5.88 1.32 3.86
N LEU A 56 -6.01 2.59 3.49
CA LEU A 56 -5.05 3.33 2.69
C LEU A 56 -4.15 4.11 3.63
N VAL A 57 -2.84 3.89 3.58
CA VAL A 57 -1.85 4.63 4.36
C VAL A 57 -1.05 5.51 3.43
N LEU A 58 -0.97 6.80 3.76
CA LEU A 58 -0.23 7.80 2.98
C LEU A 58 0.98 8.29 3.77
N VAL A 59 2.14 8.36 3.12
CA VAL A 59 3.37 8.90 3.69
C VAL A 59 3.53 10.34 3.23
N ILE A 60 3.51 11.27 4.20
CA ILE A 60 3.53 12.72 3.95
C ILE A 60 4.65 13.37 4.76
N SER A 61 5.39 14.27 4.13
CA SER A 61 6.48 15.02 4.78
C SER A 61 5.96 15.89 5.92
N ALA A 62 6.77 16.00 6.98
CA ALA A 62 6.53 16.86 8.12
C ALA A 62 6.43 18.35 7.76
N SER A 63 6.91 18.77 6.59
CA SER A 63 6.75 20.13 6.07
C SER A 63 5.29 20.50 5.77
N GLN A 64 4.41 19.51 5.62
CA GLN A 64 2.98 19.69 5.34
C GLN A 64 2.14 19.74 6.63
N SER A 65 2.75 20.04 7.77
CA SER A 65 2.09 19.95 9.08
C SER A 65 0.83 20.80 9.19
N GLU A 66 0.80 22.00 8.61
CA GLU A 66 -0.39 22.86 8.65
C GLU A 66 -1.61 22.18 8.03
N PHE A 67 -1.42 21.55 6.87
CA PHE A 67 -2.48 20.78 6.24
C PHE A 67 -2.88 19.55 7.06
N LEU A 68 -1.90 18.83 7.62
CA LEU A 68 -2.15 17.63 8.43
C LEU A 68 -2.91 17.94 9.72
N GLU A 69 -2.62 19.06 10.38
CA GLU A 69 -3.41 19.54 11.53
C GLU A 69 -4.87 19.80 11.13
N SER A 70 -5.12 20.27 9.90
CA SER A 70 -6.48 20.47 9.39
C SER A 70 -7.28 19.17 9.19
N LEU A 71 -6.59 18.02 9.12
CA LEU A 71 -7.18 16.68 9.03
C LEU A 71 -7.40 16.04 10.41
N LYS A 72 -6.64 16.47 11.43
CA LYS A 72 -6.79 15.94 12.80
C LYS A 72 -8.18 16.27 13.36
N GLY A 73 -8.79 15.28 14.00
CA GLY A 73 -10.12 15.42 14.60
C GLY A 73 -11.28 15.48 13.59
N LYS A 74 -11.00 15.36 12.28
CA LYS A 74 -12.02 15.20 11.25
C LYS A 74 -12.09 13.75 10.79
N ASN A 75 -13.30 13.21 10.69
CA ASN A 75 -13.55 11.90 10.10
C ASN A 75 -13.89 11.98 8.60
N HIS A 76 -13.76 13.15 7.99
CA HIS A 76 -14.16 13.41 6.62
C HIS A 76 -13.08 14.20 5.88
N ILE A 77 -12.88 13.82 4.62
CA ILE A 77 -11.97 14.45 3.66
C ILE A 77 -12.86 15.11 2.61
N ASP A 78 -12.82 16.43 2.46
CA ASP A 78 -13.50 17.07 1.34
C ASP A 78 -12.72 16.86 0.02
N VAL A 79 -13.35 17.21 -1.12
CA VAL A 79 -12.73 17.00 -2.44
C VAL A 79 -11.40 17.74 -2.57
N SER A 80 -11.30 18.97 -2.04
CA SER A 80 -10.07 19.78 -2.10
C SER A 80 -8.96 19.14 -1.25
N GLN A 81 -9.30 18.62 -0.07
CA GLN A 81 -8.36 17.89 0.78
C GLN A 81 -7.91 16.59 0.12
N GLY A 82 -8.79 15.89 -0.61
CA GLY A 82 -8.44 14.72 -1.41
C GLY A 82 -7.43 15.05 -2.52
N GLU A 83 -7.67 16.14 -3.26
CA GLU A 83 -6.73 16.66 -4.27
C GLU A 83 -5.38 17.05 -3.66
N GLN A 84 -5.40 17.72 -2.50
CA GLN A 84 -4.17 18.12 -1.81
C GLN A 84 -3.39 16.90 -1.29
N LEU A 85 -4.09 15.89 -0.73
CA LEU A 85 -3.48 14.62 -0.33
C LEU A 85 -2.79 13.95 -1.51
N TYR A 86 -3.42 13.93 -2.70
CA TYR A 86 -2.77 13.41 -3.89
C TYR A 86 -1.47 14.15 -4.18
N GLN A 87 -1.46 15.49 -4.15
CA GLN A 87 -0.28 16.27 -4.48
C GLN A 87 0.91 16.02 -3.53
N ILE A 88 0.65 15.92 -2.23
CA ILE A 88 1.70 15.85 -1.20
C ILE A 88 2.11 14.42 -0.81
N THR A 89 1.33 13.42 -1.21
CA THR A 89 1.64 12.01 -0.92
C THR A 89 2.85 11.59 -1.77
N THR A 90 3.89 11.11 -1.09
CA THR A 90 5.09 10.58 -1.76
C THR A 90 4.96 9.08 -1.98
N TYR A 91 4.57 8.36 -0.93
CA TYR A 91 4.37 6.92 -0.96
C TYR A 91 3.01 6.56 -0.37
N LEU A 92 2.48 5.44 -0.79
CA LEU A 92 1.26 4.90 -0.20
C LEU A 92 1.31 3.39 -0.06
N TRP A 93 0.43 2.87 0.79
CA TRP A 93 0.22 1.45 1.00
C TRP A 93 -1.28 1.17 1.11
N LEU A 94 -1.71 0.03 0.62
CA LEU A 94 -3.09 -0.44 0.71
C LEU A 94 -3.07 -1.86 1.27
N GLY A 95 -3.88 -2.10 2.30
CA GLY A 95 -4.02 -3.43 2.89
C GLY A 95 -5.11 -3.47 3.95
N SER A 96 -5.06 -4.44 4.85
CA SER A 96 -6.04 -4.63 5.91
C SER A 96 -5.62 -3.98 7.23
N GLU A 97 -6.59 -3.73 8.13
CA GLU A 97 -6.31 -3.25 9.49
C GLU A 97 -5.38 -4.19 10.29
N THR A 98 -5.50 -5.49 10.08
CA THR A 98 -4.65 -6.49 10.73
C THR A 98 -3.19 -6.36 10.29
N GLU A 99 -2.95 -6.24 8.98
CA GLU A 99 -1.60 -6.04 8.44
C GLU A 99 -1.01 -4.70 8.89
N LEU A 100 -1.83 -3.64 8.94
CA LEU A 100 -1.40 -2.34 9.43
C LEU A 100 -1.01 -2.40 10.90
N SER A 101 -1.80 -3.05 11.74
CA SER A 101 -1.54 -3.16 13.18
C SER A 101 -0.20 -3.85 13.47
N GLN A 102 0.15 -4.89 12.70
CA GLN A 102 1.45 -5.54 12.78
C GLN A 102 2.59 -4.57 12.41
N LYS A 103 2.42 -3.81 11.32
CA LYS A 103 3.42 -2.83 10.88
C LYS A 103 3.57 -1.65 11.85
N ILE A 104 2.47 -1.18 12.45
CA ILE A 104 2.49 -0.08 13.44
C ILE A 104 3.37 -0.46 14.64
N HIS A 105 3.30 -1.71 15.09
CA HIS A 105 4.16 -2.20 16.16
C HIS A 105 5.64 -2.05 15.81
N ASP A 106 6.03 -2.44 14.60
CA ASP A 106 7.41 -2.38 14.12
C ASP A 106 7.95 -0.94 13.97
N ILE A 107 7.06 0.03 13.70
CA ILE A 107 7.46 1.43 13.49
C ILE A 107 7.43 2.30 14.74
N SER A 108 6.86 1.81 15.85
CA SER A 108 6.75 2.57 17.11
C SER A 108 8.10 3.11 17.62
N GLN A 109 9.19 2.37 17.38
CA GLN A 109 10.56 2.76 17.71
C GLN A 109 11.07 4.00 16.95
N TYR A 110 10.41 4.40 15.86
CA TYR A 110 10.79 5.57 15.06
C TYR A 110 10.05 6.85 15.47
N SER A 111 9.32 6.83 16.59
CA SER A 111 8.69 8.04 17.13
C SER A 111 9.72 9.14 17.35
N VAL A 112 9.35 10.37 16.98
CA VAL A 112 10.20 11.54 17.19
C VAL A 112 9.85 12.18 18.52
N ALA A 113 10.85 12.36 19.39
CA ALA A 113 10.66 13.07 20.64
C ALA A 113 10.50 14.58 20.38
N LYS A 114 9.70 15.25 21.21
CA LYS A 114 9.53 16.71 21.16
C LYS A 114 10.89 17.41 21.23
N GLY A 115 11.16 18.32 20.30
CA GLY A 115 12.44 19.03 20.19
C GLY A 115 13.54 18.33 19.38
N ALA A 116 13.35 17.08 18.98
CA ALA A 116 14.21 16.37 18.02
C ALA A 116 13.63 16.36 16.59
N GLU A 117 12.71 17.29 16.33
CA GLU A 117 11.94 17.40 15.12
C GLU A 117 12.78 17.90 13.93
N SER A 118 12.53 17.33 12.75
CA SER A 118 13.19 17.68 11.50
C SER A 118 12.17 17.77 10.37
N GLU A 119 12.44 18.62 9.37
CA GLU A 119 11.64 18.73 8.15
C GLU A 119 11.58 17.41 7.35
N TYR A 120 12.60 16.57 7.50
CA TYR A 120 12.67 15.26 6.85
C TYR A 120 11.85 14.19 7.58
N ASN A 121 11.29 14.50 8.75
CA ASN A 121 10.36 13.59 9.40
C ASN A 121 9.09 13.43 8.54
N ILE A 122 8.30 12.43 8.89
CA ILE A 122 7.08 12.09 8.17
C ILE A 122 5.91 11.93 9.13
N TYR A 123 4.72 12.00 8.56
CA TYR A 123 3.48 11.56 9.17
C TYR A 123 2.89 10.44 8.29
N LEU A 124 2.16 9.54 8.95
CA LEU A 124 1.29 8.58 8.28
C LEU A 124 -0.13 9.08 8.38
N VAL A 125 -0.85 9.08 7.26
CA VAL A 125 -2.28 9.33 7.23
C VAL A 125 -2.98 8.03 6.89
N ASP A 126 -3.63 7.45 7.90
CA ASP A 126 -4.37 6.20 7.80
C ASP A 126 -5.83 6.52 7.48
N ILE A 127 -6.30 6.02 6.34
CA ILE A 127 -7.65 6.25 5.83
C ILE A 127 -8.36 4.91 5.71
N LYS A 128 -9.36 4.71 6.57
CA LYS A 128 -10.22 3.53 6.48
C LYS A 128 -11.22 3.72 5.33
N LEU A 129 -11.29 2.76 4.41
CA LEU A 129 -12.15 2.83 3.25
C LEU A 129 -13.47 2.05 3.47
N LYS A 130 -14.57 2.57 2.91
CA LYS A 130 -15.89 1.89 2.91
C LYS A 130 -15.87 0.59 2.11
N GLN A 131 -15.02 0.55 1.09
CA GLN A 131 -14.84 -0.54 0.16
C GLN A 131 -13.47 -0.39 -0.51
N ASP A 132 -12.95 -1.49 -1.03
CA ASP A 132 -11.72 -1.48 -1.81
C ASP A 132 -11.89 -0.64 -3.08
N ASP A 133 -10.85 0.11 -3.42
CA ASP A 133 -10.76 0.81 -4.69
C ASP A 133 -9.45 0.42 -5.37
N GLU A 134 -9.57 -0.28 -6.50
CA GLU A 134 -8.41 -0.81 -7.22
C GLU A 134 -7.46 0.28 -7.71
N ARG A 135 -7.96 1.51 -7.87
CA ARG A 135 -7.18 2.66 -8.32
C ARG A 135 -6.17 3.13 -7.26
N PHE A 136 -6.20 2.57 -6.05
CA PHE A 136 -5.13 2.75 -5.09
C PHE A 136 -4.02 1.71 -5.21
N LYS A 137 -4.20 0.59 -5.93
CA LYS A 137 -3.17 -0.47 -6.05
C LYS A 137 -1.87 0.04 -6.72
N PRO A 138 -0.77 -0.73 -6.65
CA PRO A 138 0.45 -0.43 -7.41
C PRO A 138 0.20 -0.44 -8.93
N ASN A 139 1.01 0.31 -9.68
CA ASN A 139 1.05 0.30 -11.16
C ASN A 139 -0.26 0.69 -11.87
N VAL A 140 -1.12 1.48 -11.23
CA VAL A 140 -2.33 2.06 -11.83
C VAL A 140 -2.04 3.34 -12.60
N ASN A 141 -2.97 3.76 -13.47
CA ASN A 141 -2.87 5.02 -14.18
C ASN A 141 -2.95 6.21 -13.19
N GLN A 142 -2.11 7.23 -13.39
CA GLN A 142 -2.06 8.38 -12.48
C GLN A 142 -3.33 9.24 -12.51
N ILE A 143 -4.04 9.31 -13.64
CA ILE A 143 -5.34 9.98 -13.75
C ILE A 143 -6.38 9.21 -12.94
N ASP A 144 -6.42 7.88 -13.06
CA ASP A 144 -7.33 7.05 -12.28
C ASP A 144 -7.05 7.18 -10.78
N ARG A 145 -5.77 7.23 -10.40
CA ARG A 145 -5.36 7.46 -9.02
C ARG A 145 -5.80 8.83 -8.54
N TYR A 146 -5.58 9.88 -9.33
CA TYR A 146 -6.05 11.23 -9.00
C TYR A 146 -7.56 11.26 -8.75
N ASP A 147 -8.35 10.64 -9.63
CA ASP A 147 -9.79 10.51 -9.48
C ASP A 147 -10.20 9.68 -8.26
N ALA A 148 -9.38 8.72 -7.82
CA ALA A 148 -9.60 7.98 -6.58
C ALA A 148 -9.39 8.86 -5.35
N PHE A 149 -8.35 9.68 -5.33
CA PHE A 149 -8.11 10.65 -4.25
C PHE A 149 -9.24 11.68 -4.13
N ARG A 150 -9.78 12.18 -5.25
CA ARG A 150 -10.93 13.10 -5.25
C ARG A 150 -12.19 12.48 -4.66
N LYS A 151 -12.35 11.16 -4.82
CA LYS A 151 -13.47 10.37 -4.29
C LYS A 151 -13.28 9.95 -2.84
N LEU A 152 -12.22 10.37 -2.16
CA LEU A 152 -12.04 10.07 -0.73
C LEU A 152 -13.16 10.67 0.14
N ASN A 153 -13.84 11.72 -0.30
CA ASN A 153 -15.03 12.25 0.39
C ASN A 153 -16.15 11.20 0.54
N ASP A 154 -16.31 10.34 -0.45
CA ASP A 154 -17.33 9.32 -0.52
C ASP A 154 -16.81 7.98 -0.02
N LEU A 155 -15.50 7.71 -0.17
CA LEU A 155 -14.87 6.44 0.17
C LEU A 155 -14.34 6.37 1.60
N ALA A 156 -13.87 7.46 2.19
CA ALA A 156 -13.29 7.46 3.52
C ALA A 156 -14.38 7.32 4.60
N VAL A 157 -14.09 6.48 5.59
CA VAL A 157 -14.90 6.28 6.80
C VAL A 157 -14.28 7.01 7.98
N GLU A 158 -12.95 6.92 8.09
CA GLU A 158 -12.18 7.43 9.20
C GLU A 158 -10.81 7.84 8.69
N VAL A 159 -10.30 8.93 9.25
CA VAL A 159 -8.96 9.45 8.95
C VAL A 159 -8.22 9.63 10.25
N LYS A 160 -7.01 9.08 10.32
CA LYS A 160 -6.10 9.26 11.45
C LYS A 160 -4.78 9.77 10.92
N VAL A 161 -4.26 10.81 11.58
CA VAL A 161 -2.90 11.29 11.35
C VAL A 161 -2.07 10.77 12.51
N SER A 162 -0.98 10.05 12.21
CA SER A 162 -0.08 9.54 13.23
C SER A 162 0.64 10.67 13.98
N GLU A 163 1.36 10.31 15.03
CA GLU A 163 2.43 11.16 15.54
C GLU A 163 3.56 11.29 14.51
N ARG A 164 4.46 12.25 14.73
CA ARG A 164 5.61 12.47 13.86
C ARG A 164 6.60 11.31 13.98
N LEU A 165 7.03 10.78 12.84
CA LEU A 165 7.95 9.65 12.74
C LEU A 165 9.24 10.03 12.01
N GLN A 166 10.33 9.34 12.33
CA GLN A 166 11.55 9.42 11.53
C GLN A 166 11.29 8.86 10.14
N ILE A 167 11.96 9.40 9.13
CA ILE A 167 11.79 8.99 7.73
C ILE A 167 11.96 7.48 7.52
N LYS A 168 12.86 6.84 8.28
CA LYS A 168 13.11 5.38 8.20
C LYS A 168 11.90 4.51 8.53
N ALA A 169 10.85 5.06 9.15
CA ALA A 169 9.65 4.31 9.47
C ALA A 169 8.94 3.76 8.22
N TYR A 170 8.91 4.53 7.12
CA TYR A 170 8.18 4.09 5.92
C TYR A 170 8.78 2.83 5.28
N GLU A 171 10.08 2.60 5.46
CA GLU A 171 10.78 1.43 4.91
C GLU A 171 10.22 0.11 5.46
N LYS A 172 9.60 0.13 6.65
CA LYS A 172 8.96 -1.04 7.28
C LYS A 172 7.53 -1.29 6.82
N LEU A 173 6.88 -0.29 6.22
CA LEU A 173 5.49 -0.38 5.80
C LEU A 173 5.33 -1.17 4.49
N GLY A 174 6.37 -1.29 3.67
CA GLY A 174 6.24 -1.89 2.32
C GLY A 174 5.42 -1.00 1.39
N VAL A 175 5.54 0.32 1.55
CA VAL A 175 4.90 1.33 0.70
C VAL A 175 5.46 1.30 -0.72
N TYR A 176 4.68 1.80 -1.67
CA TYR A 176 5.07 1.99 -3.05
C TYR A 176 4.90 3.45 -3.47
N ASN A 177 5.58 3.82 -4.55
CA ASN A 177 5.41 5.12 -5.16
C ASN A 177 3.96 5.29 -5.59
N ARG A 178 3.41 6.47 -5.30
CA ARG A 178 2.12 6.90 -5.80
C ARG A 178 2.11 6.90 -7.32
#